data_AF-I9RGY1-F1
#
_entry.id   AF-I9RGY1-F1
#
_cell.length_a   1.000
_cell.length_b   1.000
_cell.length_c   1.000
_cell.angle_alpha   90.00
_cell.angle_beta   90.00
_cell.angle_gamma   90.00
#
_symmetry.space_group_name_H-M   'P 1'
#
loop_
_entity.id
_entity.type
_entity.pdbx_description
1 polymer ?
#
loop_
_entity_poly.entity_id
_entity_poly.type
_entity_poly.pdbx_seq_one_letter_code
_entity_poly.pdbx_strand_id
1 'polypeptide(L)'
;MSDLNLDNIVGFKAVDKDGNEQNVTVDEMVDMVSTRMVMALSETSTFAAVAATGNDVYENELPTVTDAANVRVLQSSGDAAQMTMQSLASKLGGLLPLVSENNNGLAWKGGFIERVKITSSMSIDDYTNPGMYGLDGCQDSPYKYGGLIVFKANVLVVQIVYEMQGSNRPKYRQNWANQGWQSWYSF
;
A
#
# COMPACT_ATOMS: atom_id res chain seq x y z
N MET A 1 -41.16 -43.65 15.94
CA MET A 1 -41.85 -42.66 16.80
C MET A 1 -43.18 -42.37 16.16
N SER A 2 -44.26 -42.31 16.93
CA SER A 2 -45.57 -41.87 16.41
C SER A 2 -45.52 -40.36 16.15
N ASP A 3 -45.98 -39.92 14.99
CA ASP A 3 -46.13 -38.50 14.68
C ASP A 3 -47.14 -37.87 15.65
N LEU A 4 -46.75 -36.76 16.28
CA LEU A 4 -47.56 -36.07 17.26
C LEU A 4 -48.69 -35.32 16.53
N ASN A 5 -49.95 -35.70 16.76
CA ASN A 5 -51.10 -34.97 16.21
C ASN A 5 -51.46 -33.78 17.12
N LEU A 6 -51.19 -32.56 16.64
CA LEU A 6 -51.40 -31.32 17.37
C LEU A 6 -52.89 -31.01 17.64
N ASP A 7 -53.80 -31.55 16.82
CA ASP A 7 -55.24 -31.31 16.94
C ASP A 7 -55.85 -31.95 18.20
N ASN A 8 -55.13 -32.90 18.82
CA ASN A 8 -55.57 -33.65 20.00
C ASN A 8 -54.90 -33.18 21.31
N ILE A 9 -54.16 -32.07 21.31
CA ILE A 9 -53.52 -31.54 22.52
C ILE A 9 -54.56 -30.84 23.40
N VAL A 10 -54.73 -31.32 24.64
CA VAL A 10 -55.70 -30.80 25.62
C VAL A 10 -55.08 -29.96 26.74
N GLY A 11 -53.75 -29.78 26.72
CA GLY A 11 -53.00 -29.00 27.71
C GLY A 11 -51.52 -29.35 27.73
N PHE A 12 -50.73 -28.58 28.48
CA PHE A 12 -49.28 -28.78 28.61
C PHE A 12 -48.90 -29.11 30.05
N LYS A 13 -47.86 -29.94 30.19
CA LYS A 13 -47.24 -30.25 31.47
C LYS A 13 -45.75 -30.02 31.38
N ALA A 14 -45.18 -29.29 32.34
CA ALA A 14 -43.75 -29.21 32.53
C ALA A 14 -43.30 -30.30 33.50
N VAL A 15 -42.14 -30.87 33.23
CA VAL A 15 -41.48 -31.81 34.13
C VAL A 15 -40.40 -31.06 34.88
N ASP A 16 -40.42 -31.09 36.19
CA ASP A 16 -39.38 -30.47 37.01
C ASP A 16 -38.09 -31.32 37.04
N LYS A 17 -37.04 -30.78 37.69
CA LYS A 17 -35.72 -31.44 37.79
C LYS A 17 -35.73 -32.79 38.50
N ASP A 18 -36.79 -33.07 39.27
CA ASP A 18 -36.96 -34.29 40.04
C ASP A 18 -37.92 -35.27 39.32
N GLY A 19 -38.41 -34.89 38.13
CA GLY A 19 -39.24 -35.74 37.26
C GLY A 19 -40.74 -35.61 37.48
N ASN A 20 -41.20 -34.64 38.30
CA ASN A 20 -42.63 -34.49 38.56
C ASN A 20 -43.31 -33.64 37.49
N GLU A 21 -44.50 -34.07 37.05
CA GLU A 21 -45.33 -33.34 36.10
C GLU A 21 -46.18 -32.28 36.80
N GLN A 22 -46.14 -31.06 36.28
CA GLN A 22 -46.99 -29.94 36.71
C GLN A 22 -47.76 -29.42 35.50
N ASN A 23 -49.06 -29.16 35.66
CA ASN A 23 -49.84 -28.51 34.62
C ASN A 23 -49.34 -27.08 34.40
N VAL A 24 -49.15 -26.71 33.15
CA VAL A 24 -48.69 -25.36 32.77
C VAL A 24 -49.79 -24.73 31.94
N THR A 25 -50.18 -23.51 32.32
CA THR A 25 -51.13 -22.71 31.53
C THR A 25 -50.46 -22.24 30.25
N VAL A 26 -51.24 -21.86 29.24
CA VAL A 26 -50.70 -21.36 27.98
C VAL A 26 -49.83 -20.12 28.20
N ASP A 27 -50.26 -19.21 29.10
CA ASP A 27 -49.52 -17.98 29.41
C ASP A 27 -48.15 -18.27 30.04
N GLU A 28 -48.08 -19.21 30.98
CA GLU A 28 -46.81 -19.63 31.60
C GLU A 28 -45.89 -20.34 30.59
N MET A 29 -46.45 -21.15 29.68
CA MET A 29 -45.67 -21.78 28.62
C MET A 29 -45.09 -20.74 27.67
N VAL A 30 -45.89 -19.75 27.27
CA VAL A 30 -45.45 -18.65 26.41
C VAL A 30 -44.35 -17.86 27.09
N ASP A 31 -44.44 -17.59 28.39
CA ASP A 31 -43.41 -16.85 29.12
C ASP A 31 -42.10 -17.66 29.28
N MET A 32 -42.20 -18.97 29.54
CA MET A 32 -41.05 -19.88 29.58
C MET A 32 -40.36 -20.00 28.22
N VAL A 33 -41.12 -20.11 27.13
CA VAL A 33 -40.60 -20.18 25.76
C VAL A 33 -40.03 -18.82 25.35
N SER A 34 -40.68 -17.71 25.69
CA SER A 34 -40.21 -16.35 25.40
C SER A 34 -38.91 -16.05 26.13
N THR A 35 -38.80 -16.41 27.41
CA THR A 35 -37.57 -16.28 28.19
C THR A 35 -36.44 -17.11 27.60
N ARG A 36 -36.72 -18.34 27.14
CA ARG A 36 -35.73 -19.18 26.44
C ARG A 36 -35.39 -18.66 25.04
N MET A 37 -36.33 -18.07 24.31
CA MET A 37 -36.07 -17.41 23.03
C MET A 37 -35.25 -16.15 23.22
N VAL A 38 -35.51 -15.34 24.25
CA VAL A 38 -34.72 -14.15 24.58
C VAL A 38 -33.32 -14.54 25.02
N MET A 39 -33.17 -15.58 25.84
CA MET A 39 -31.85 -16.11 26.19
C MET A 39 -31.15 -16.73 24.98
N ALA A 40 -31.84 -17.49 24.13
CA ALA A 40 -31.27 -18.05 22.91
C ALA A 40 -30.91 -16.96 21.88
N LEU A 41 -31.70 -15.88 21.80
CA LEU A 41 -31.40 -14.71 20.97
C LEU A 41 -30.22 -13.91 21.56
N SER A 42 -30.16 -13.78 22.88
CA SER A 42 -29.00 -13.26 23.61
C SER A 42 -27.77 -14.14 23.41
N GLU A 43 -27.92 -15.46 23.27
CA GLU A 43 -26.85 -16.40 22.92
C GLU A 43 -26.54 -16.36 21.41
N THR A 44 -27.46 -15.99 20.52
CA THR A 44 -27.13 -15.62 19.12
C THR A 44 -26.38 -14.29 19.01
N SER A 45 -26.18 -13.54 20.11
CA SER A 45 -25.11 -12.53 20.16
C SER A 45 -23.71 -13.15 20.04
N THR A 46 -23.58 -14.48 20.16
CA THR A 46 -22.33 -15.19 19.84
C THR A 46 -22.14 -15.41 18.33
N PHE A 47 -23.15 -15.13 17.49
CA PHE A 47 -22.98 -15.10 16.02
C PHE A 47 -22.77 -13.69 15.47
N ALA A 48 -23.03 -12.64 16.26
CA ALA A 48 -22.32 -11.37 16.07
C ALA A 48 -20.82 -11.54 16.38
N ALA A 49 -20.45 -12.45 17.28
CA ALA A 49 -19.05 -12.70 17.64
C ALA A 49 -18.23 -13.45 16.56
N VAL A 50 -18.87 -14.06 15.55
CA VAL A 50 -18.16 -14.79 14.46
C VAL A 50 -18.13 -14.02 13.14
N ALA A 51 -18.93 -12.95 13.00
CA ALA A 51 -18.59 -11.83 12.12
C ALA A 51 -17.55 -10.88 12.78
N ALA A 52 -17.38 -10.99 14.11
CA ALA A 52 -16.39 -10.29 14.92
C ALA A 52 -15.09 -11.09 15.18
N THR A 53 -14.75 -12.07 14.34
CA THR A 53 -13.33 -12.44 14.16
C THR A 53 -12.58 -11.45 13.25
N GLY A 54 -13.27 -10.39 12.82
CA GLY A 54 -12.70 -9.10 12.43
C GLY A 54 -13.41 -7.97 13.19
N ASN A 55 -13.38 -8.00 14.53
CA ASN A 55 -13.91 -6.94 15.37
C ASN A 55 -13.03 -5.69 15.31
N ASP A 56 -13.00 -5.03 14.17
CA ASP A 56 -12.44 -3.68 14.14
C ASP A 56 -13.49 -2.72 14.72
N VAL A 57 -13.14 -2.11 15.84
CA VAL A 57 -13.98 -1.33 16.78
C VAL A 57 -14.70 -0.13 16.13
N TYR A 58 -14.51 0.09 14.83
CA TYR A 58 -14.90 1.28 14.09
C TYR A 58 -15.82 1.00 12.89
N GLU A 59 -16.27 -0.25 12.63
CA GLU A 59 -17.31 -0.52 11.60
C GLU A 59 -18.71 -0.05 12.04
N ASN A 60 -19.02 -0.16 13.34
CA ASN A 60 -20.37 0.11 13.86
C ASN A 60 -20.67 1.60 14.09
N GLU A 61 -19.66 2.47 13.95
CA GLU A 61 -19.86 3.89 13.85
C GLU A 61 -19.26 4.35 12.53
N LEU A 62 -20.10 4.47 11.50
CA LEU A 62 -19.84 5.42 10.43
C LEU A 62 -20.22 6.79 10.99
N PRO A 63 -19.31 7.59 11.58
CA PRO A 63 -19.59 9.01 11.66
C PRO A 63 -19.84 9.42 10.23
N THR A 64 -20.97 10.07 9.95
CA THR A 64 -21.14 10.86 8.73
C THR A 64 -19.96 11.82 8.67
N VAL A 65 -18.90 11.44 7.93
CA VAL A 65 -17.66 12.19 7.86
C VAL A 65 -17.95 13.40 6.98
N THR A 66 -18.51 14.44 7.58
CA THR A 66 -18.78 15.71 6.91
C THR A 66 -17.51 16.54 6.69
N ASP A 67 -16.39 16.13 7.30
CA ASP A 67 -15.08 16.76 7.09
C ASP A 67 -13.97 15.71 7.10
N ALA A 68 -13.34 15.48 5.95
CA ALA A 68 -12.37 14.41 5.70
C ALA A 68 -11.01 14.63 6.40
N ALA A 69 -10.95 15.22 7.59
CA ALA A 69 -9.69 15.49 8.29
C ALA A 69 -8.94 14.21 8.72
N ASN A 70 -9.69 13.13 8.95
CA ASN A 70 -9.18 11.86 9.45
C ASN A 70 -9.64 10.68 8.58
N VAL A 71 -8.79 9.66 8.49
CA VAL A 71 -8.99 8.42 7.74
C VAL A 71 -8.75 7.25 8.68
N ARG A 72 -9.61 6.24 8.61
CA ARG A 72 -9.41 4.95 9.28
C ARG A 72 -8.53 4.05 8.41
N VAL A 73 -7.45 3.53 8.97
CA VAL A 73 -6.49 2.66 8.27
C VAL A 73 -6.49 1.29 8.94
N LEU A 74 -6.97 0.28 8.21
CA LEU A 74 -6.94 -1.12 8.63
C LEU A 74 -5.51 -1.67 8.55
N GLN A 75 -5.02 -2.23 9.64
CA GLN A 75 -3.71 -2.86 9.73
C GLN A 75 -3.82 -4.37 9.47
N SER A 76 -2.72 -5.01 9.06
CA SER A 76 -2.69 -6.44 8.81
C SER A 76 -2.91 -7.30 10.06
N SER A 77 -2.82 -6.71 11.27
CA SER A 77 -3.16 -7.36 12.53
C SER A 77 -4.68 -7.56 12.72
N GLY A 78 -5.50 -6.88 11.91
CA GLY A 78 -6.96 -6.83 12.05
C GLY A 78 -7.46 -5.60 12.82
N ASP A 79 -6.56 -4.79 13.40
CA ASP A 79 -6.91 -3.54 14.09
C ASP A 79 -7.00 -2.35 13.12
N ALA A 80 -7.87 -1.37 13.35
CA ALA A 80 -7.70 -0.04 12.73
C ALA A 80 -6.96 0.95 13.60
N ALA A 81 -6.22 1.81 12.91
CA ALA A 81 -5.71 3.06 13.44
C ALA A 81 -6.39 4.25 12.77
N GLN A 82 -6.76 5.26 13.53
CA GLN A 82 -7.15 6.56 12.99
C GLN A 82 -5.90 7.37 12.65
N MET A 83 -5.85 7.91 11.43
CA MET A 83 -4.77 8.76 10.96
C MET A 83 -5.33 10.06 10.39
N THR A 84 -4.58 11.16 10.48
CA THR A 84 -4.92 12.37 9.73
C THR A 84 -4.62 12.16 8.24
N MET A 85 -5.32 12.85 7.33
CA MET A 85 -4.98 12.78 5.90
C MET A 85 -3.52 13.15 5.62
N GLN A 86 -2.94 14.09 6.37
CA GLN A 86 -1.54 14.50 6.22
C GLN A 86 -0.57 13.39 6.64
N SER A 87 -0.85 12.71 7.75
CA SER A 87 0.00 11.60 8.21
C SER A 87 -0.13 10.38 7.30
N LEU A 88 -1.33 10.11 6.78
CA LEU A 88 -1.54 9.07 5.78
C LEU A 88 -0.83 9.40 4.46
N ALA A 89 -0.97 10.63 3.95
CA ALA A 89 -0.27 11.08 2.76
C ALA A 89 1.26 11.04 2.93
N SER A 90 1.79 11.35 4.11
CA SER A 90 3.23 11.26 4.38
C SER A 90 3.71 9.80 4.36
N LYS A 91 2.96 8.87 4.97
CA LYS A 91 3.29 7.44 4.94
C LYS A 91 3.17 6.86 3.52
N LEU A 92 2.08 7.16 2.82
CA LEU A 92 1.87 6.73 1.43
C LEU A 92 2.92 7.33 0.49
N GLY A 93 3.25 8.61 0.66
CA GLY A 93 4.32 9.28 -0.09
C GLY A 93 5.69 8.62 0.09
N GLY A 94 5.98 8.08 1.28
CA GLY A 94 7.18 7.27 1.52
C GLY A 94 7.13 5.86 0.92
N LEU A 95 5.92 5.33 0.67
CA LEU A 95 5.72 4.03 0.02
C LEU A 95 5.74 4.10 -1.51
N LEU A 96 5.48 5.27 -2.10
CA LEU A 96 5.55 5.46 -3.54
C LEU A 96 7.01 5.25 -3.98
N PRO A 97 7.31 4.19 -4.76
CA PRO A 97 8.68 3.89 -5.13
C PRO A 97 9.22 5.04 -5.98
N LEU A 98 10.33 5.61 -5.55
CA LEU A 98 11.09 6.57 -6.36
C LEU A 98 11.86 5.79 -7.42
N VAL A 99 11.93 6.38 -8.61
CA VAL A 99 12.74 5.83 -9.70
C VAL A 99 14.22 5.90 -9.32
N SER A 100 14.96 4.83 -9.61
CA SER A 100 16.41 4.77 -9.44
C SER A 100 17.03 3.99 -10.58
N GLU A 101 18.36 3.82 -10.58
CA GLU A 101 19.04 3.00 -11.60
C GLU A 101 18.53 1.56 -11.65
N ASN A 102 18.14 1.02 -10.49
CA ASN A 102 17.79 -0.38 -10.33
C ASN A 102 16.30 -0.64 -10.16
N ASN A 103 15.48 0.39 -9.91
CA ASN A 103 14.06 0.23 -9.65
C ASN A 103 13.19 1.15 -10.52
N ASN A 104 12.13 0.57 -11.10
CA ASN A 104 11.06 1.35 -11.71
C ASN A 104 10.20 1.91 -10.56
N GLY A 105 10.17 3.24 -10.44
CA GLY A 105 9.28 3.92 -9.52
C GLY A 105 8.00 4.36 -10.23
N LEU A 106 7.51 5.54 -9.88
CA LEU A 106 6.50 6.25 -10.67
C LEU A 106 6.99 6.72 -12.05
N ALA A 107 8.28 6.54 -12.34
CA ALA A 107 8.88 6.73 -13.65
C ALA A 107 9.72 5.51 -14.04
N TRP A 108 9.95 5.34 -15.35
CA TRP A 108 10.78 4.27 -15.89
C TRP A 108 12.26 4.50 -15.56
N LYS A 109 12.98 3.47 -15.09
CA LYS A 109 14.43 3.55 -14.76
C LYS A 109 15.33 3.90 -15.94
N GLY A 110 14.86 3.65 -17.17
CA GLY A 110 15.53 4.06 -18.41
C GLY A 110 15.24 5.51 -18.83
N GLY A 111 14.36 6.21 -18.11
CA GLY A 111 14.06 7.62 -18.31
C GLY A 111 15.18 8.53 -17.82
N PHE A 112 14.96 9.84 -17.97
CA PHE A 112 15.91 10.87 -17.54
C PHE A 112 15.79 11.11 -16.03
N ILE A 113 16.77 10.66 -15.26
CA ILE A 113 16.80 10.71 -13.79
C ILE A 113 18.20 11.10 -13.28
N GLU A 114 18.32 11.45 -12.00
CA GLU A 114 19.62 11.51 -11.33
C GLU A 114 20.21 10.10 -11.17
N ARG A 115 21.52 9.98 -11.40
CA ARG A 115 22.26 8.73 -11.48
C ARG A 115 23.53 8.78 -10.63
N VAL A 116 24.12 7.61 -10.38
CA VAL A 116 25.27 7.44 -9.52
C VAL A 116 26.47 8.22 -10.06
N LYS A 117 27.28 8.79 -9.17
CA LYS A 117 28.48 9.56 -9.54
C LYS A 117 29.50 8.67 -10.27
N ILE A 118 30.18 9.27 -11.26
CA ILE A 118 31.29 8.68 -11.99
C ILE A 118 32.59 9.13 -11.31
N THR A 119 33.35 8.17 -10.80
CA THR A 119 34.59 8.41 -10.04
C THR A 119 35.84 8.20 -10.90
N SER A 120 37.02 8.49 -10.35
CA SER A 120 38.31 8.43 -11.06
C SER A 120 38.70 7.07 -11.63
N SER A 121 38.13 5.96 -11.14
CA SER A 121 38.36 4.61 -11.66
C SER A 121 37.37 4.18 -12.75
N MET A 122 36.40 5.03 -13.07
CA MET A 122 35.31 4.74 -14.01
C MET A 122 35.52 5.49 -15.32
N SER A 123 35.01 4.91 -16.42
CA SER A 123 35.01 5.55 -17.73
C SER A 123 33.66 6.17 -18.02
N ILE A 124 33.66 7.43 -18.47
CA ILE A 124 32.44 8.13 -18.90
C ILE A 124 31.84 7.52 -20.18
N ASP A 125 32.62 6.76 -20.95
CA ASP A 125 32.18 6.09 -22.18
C ASP A 125 31.10 5.02 -21.94
N ASP A 126 31.10 4.40 -20.75
CA ASP A 126 30.17 3.31 -20.37
C ASP A 126 28.75 3.83 -20.06
N TYR A 127 28.61 5.13 -19.82
CA TYR A 127 27.38 5.74 -19.33
C TYR A 127 26.51 6.25 -20.48
N THR A 128 25.66 5.37 -20.98
CA THR A 128 24.76 5.64 -22.12
C THR A 128 23.28 5.79 -21.74
N ASN A 129 22.92 5.53 -20.48
CA ASN A 129 21.53 5.65 -20.03
C ASN A 129 21.15 7.12 -19.84
N PRO A 130 19.96 7.56 -20.29
CA PRO A 130 19.52 8.95 -20.12
C PRO A 130 19.53 9.40 -18.67
N GLY A 131 20.04 10.58 -18.39
CA GLY A 131 20.02 11.12 -17.02
C GLY A 131 21.17 12.06 -16.72
N MET A 132 21.31 12.39 -15.44
CA MET A 132 22.32 13.29 -14.91
C MET A 132 23.24 12.53 -13.95
N TYR A 133 24.54 12.63 -14.18
CA TYR A 133 25.58 12.01 -13.39
C TYR A 133 26.49 13.09 -12.80
N GLY A 134 26.94 12.91 -11.56
CA GLY A 134 28.03 13.73 -11.02
C GLY A 134 29.39 13.21 -11.49
N LEU A 135 30.34 14.10 -11.77
CA LEU A 135 31.74 13.76 -12.05
C LEU A 135 32.60 14.07 -10.83
N ASP A 136 33.32 13.07 -10.35
CA ASP A 136 34.22 13.17 -9.19
C ASP A 136 35.60 12.57 -9.52
N GLY A 137 36.44 13.38 -10.16
CA GLY A 137 37.77 12.99 -10.58
C GLY A 137 37.82 12.07 -11.81
N CYS A 138 36.78 12.06 -12.64
CA CYS A 138 36.73 11.29 -13.89
C CYS A 138 37.89 11.68 -14.84
N GLN A 139 38.61 10.69 -15.40
CA GLN A 139 39.85 10.96 -16.17
C GLN A 139 39.64 11.13 -17.68
N ASP A 140 38.61 10.51 -18.24
CA ASP A 140 38.32 10.47 -19.68
C ASP A 140 37.27 11.51 -20.12
N SER A 141 36.84 12.36 -19.19
CA SER A 141 36.05 13.55 -19.45
C SER A 141 36.95 14.77 -19.68
N PRO A 142 36.52 15.74 -20.52
CA PRO A 142 37.13 17.06 -20.61
C PRO A 142 37.23 17.79 -19.27
N TYR A 143 36.32 17.47 -18.33
CA TYR A 143 36.27 18.05 -16.99
C TYR A 143 36.27 16.93 -15.95
N LYS A 144 37.21 17.01 -15.01
CA LYS A 144 37.36 16.01 -13.93
C LYS A 144 36.24 16.09 -12.89
N TYR A 145 35.75 17.30 -12.62
CA TYR A 145 34.72 17.59 -11.64
C TYR A 145 33.59 18.39 -12.27
N GLY A 146 32.34 18.03 -12.02
CA GLY A 146 31.24 18.55 -12.81
C GLY A 146 30.01 17.68 -12.84
N GLY A 147 29.28 17.78 -13.94
CA GLY A 147 28.21 16.85 -14.26
C GLY A 147 28.27 16.39 -15.71
N LEU A 148 27.72 15.21 -15.93
CA LEU A 148 27.43 14.64 -17.23
C LEU A 148 25.91 14.56 -17.39
N ILE A 149 25.40 15.02 -18.53
CA ILE A 149 24.02 14.84 -18.95
C ILE A 149 24.03 13.92 -20.17
N VAL A 150 23.20 12.87 -20.13
CA VAL A 150 23.08 11.91 -21.23
C VAL A 150 21.68 11.96 -21.80
N PHE A 151 21.60 12.10 -23.12
CA PHE A 151 20.39 11.86 -23.90
C PHE A 151 20.58 10.63 -24.75
N LYS A 152 19.54 9.78 -24.84
CA LYS A 152 19.52 8.64 -25.75
C LYS A 152 18.23 8.65 -26.55
N ALA A 153 18.39 8.70 -27.87
CA ALA A 153 17.29 8.61 -28.82
C ALA A 153 17.59 7.45 -29.78
N ASN A 154 16.93 6.32 -29.57
CA ASN A 154 17.20 5.06 -30.28
C ASN A 154 18.69 4.67 -30.21
N VAL A 155 19.38 4.80 -31.34
CA VAL A 155 20.80 4.43 -31.51
C VAL A 155 21.77 5.59 -31.26
N LEU A 156 21.27 6.82 -31.13
CA LEU A 156 22.09 7.99 -30.85
C LEU A 156 22.17 8.23 -29.34
N VAL A 157 23.40 8.30 -28.83
CA VAL A 157 23.69 8.76 -27.48
C VAL A 157 24.42 10.09 -27.57
N VAL A 158 23.94 11.09 -26.84
CA VAL A 158 24.60 12.40 -26.72
C VAL A 158 25.01 12.58 -25.26
N GLN A 159 26.28 12.89 -25.05
CA GLN A 159 26.80 13.26 -23.74
C GLN A 159 27.15 14.74 -23.73
N ILE A 160 26.75 15.43 -22.68
CA ILE A 160 27.09 16.82 -22.41
C ILE A 160 27.78 16.90 -21.06
N VAL A 161 28.99 17.41 -21.00
CA VAL A 161 29.74 17.62 -19.77
C VAL A 161 29.83 19.11 -19.46
N TYR A 162 29.72 19.45 -18.19
CA TYR A 162 29.95 20.79 -17.68
C TYR A 162 30.82 20.72 -16.43
N GLU A 163 31.62 21.76 -16.21
CA GLU A 163 32.48 21.87 -15.04
C GLU A 163 31.70 22.50 -13.87
N MET A 164 31.92 22.03 -12.64
CA MET A 164 31.26 22.60 -11.45
C MET A 164 31.92 23.89 -10.98
N GLN A 165 33.23 24.04 -11.21
CA GLN A 165 34.03 25.16 -10.75
C GLN A 165 34.84 25.71 -11.93
N GLY A 166 34.38 26.79 -12.53
CA GLY A 166 35.06 27.41 -13.66
C GLY A 166 34.11 28.19 -14.56
N SER A 167 34.66 28.81 -15.60
CA SER A 167 33.91 29.50 -16.65
C SER A 167 34.04 28.80 -18.00
N ASN A 168 34.52 27.56 -18.00
CA ASN A 168 34.63 26.76 -19.21
C ASN A 168 33.24 26.42 -19.75
N ARG A 169 33.09 26.52 -21.07
CA ARG A 169 31.84 26.19 -21.74
C ARG A 169 31.55 24.69 -21.64
N PRO A 170 30.29 24.27 -21.49
CA PRO A 170 29.94 22.86 -21.62
C PRO A 170 30.45 22.31 -22.95
N LYS A 171 30.77 21.02 -22.95
CA LYS A 171 31.17 20.29 -24.15
C LYS A 171 30.22 19.14 -24.39
N TYR A 172 30.06 18.74 -25.63
CA TYR A 172 29.25 17.58 -25.98
C TYR A 172 29.98 16.66 -26.94
N ARG A 173 29.56 15.39 -26.96
CA ARG A 173 29.96 14.41 -27.97
C ARG A 173 28.81 13.46 -28.24
N GLN A 174 28.95 12.67 -29.29
CA GLN A 174 27.93 11.74 -29.72
C GLN A 174 28.53 10.36 -29.96
N ASN A 175 27.71 9.33 -29.77
CA ASN A 175 27.98 7.97 -30.21
C ASN A 175 26.76 7.48 -30.99
N TRP A 176 26.97 7.13 -32.26
CA TRP A 176 25.92 6.67 -33.16
C TRP A 176 26.03 5.16 -33.33
N ALA A 177 24.97 4.44 -32.98
CA ALA A 177 24.86 2.98 -33.13
C ALA A 177 26.06 2.19 -32.55
N ASN A 178 26.63 2.67 -31.44
CA ASN A 178 27.80 2.09 -30.78
C ASN A 178 29.04 1.97 -31.69
N GLN A 179 29.17 2.86 -32.70
CA GLN A 179 30.33 2.89 -33.60
C GLN A 179 31.58 3.56 -32.98
N GLY A 180 31.45 4.07 -31.76
CA GLY A 180 32.51 4.75 -31.02
C GLY A 180 32.14 6.20 -30.71
N TRP A 181 32.79 6.74 -29.69
CA TRP A 181 32.59 8.13 -29.29
C TRP A 181 33.32 9.08 -30.25
N GLN A 182 32.59 10.08 -30.73
CA GLN A 182 33.19 11.22 -31.42
C GLN A 182 34.02 12.07 -30.45
N SER A 183 34.85 12.95 -31.03
CA SER A 183 35.57 13.97 -30.26
C SER A 183 34.59 14.90 -29.53
N TRP A 184 35.10 15.55 -28.48
CA TRP A 184 34.36 16.57 -27.74
C TRP A 184 34.31 17.89 -28.51
N TYR A 185 33.12 18.43 -28.68
CA TYR A 185 32.84 19.73 -29.27
C TYR A 185 32.37 20.72 -28.19
N SER A 186 32.70 22.00 -28.32
CA SER A 186 32.14 23.05 -27.47
C SER A 186 30.79 23.52 -28.02
N PHE A 187 29.88 23.94 -27.14
CA PHE A 187 28.71 24.75 -27.53
C PHE A 187 29.12 26.16 -28.00
#